data_AF-A0AAN7Z1F1-F1
#
_entry.id   AF-A0AAN7Z1F1-F1
#
_cell.length_a   1.000
_cell.length_b   1.000
_cell.length_c   1.000
_cell.angle_alpha   90.00
_cell.angle_beta   90.00
_cell.angle_gamma   90.00
#
_symmetry.space_group_name_H-M   'P 1'
#
loop_
_entity.id
_entity.type
_entity.pdbx_description
1 polymer ?
#
loop_
_entity_poly.entity_id
_entity_poly.type
_entity_poly.pdbx_seq_one_letter_code
_entity_poly.pdbx_strand_id
1 'polypeptide(L)'
;MADREYVDFNIWVYEPSKAAAIAFAVAFFATGAMHTWQAVWRLTGLYVFCSLLFVGGFIARSLGSYDTRNIIKYIVSIILTYAAPYVLPAPNIHCSYFQVEKTPLYELGNYYILGRILYFVPHCSPIHPGRVLTTFAAISTLIEVLNGVAASYVANVTLPKHLQDTGHTLFKVALILQLVVILSFVTLATTFYWRCRKNGINHTKVNQSLITLYISSTIIFARTIYRTVEYFEIETAITFTGSEGPPASPILRYEWYFYVFEAALMLINSILLNVRHPRQWLPRSTKLYLAKGTFFSSFPTYASWITPWMVIKYPDTLNIS
;
A
#
# COMPACT_ATOMS: atom_id res chain seq x y z
N MET A 1 -18.49 -26.29 0.88
CA MET A 1 -18.87 -26.46 2.31
C MET A 1 -18.99 -27.95 2.53
N ALA A 2 -18.06 -28.53 3.28
CA ALA A 2 -18.07 -29.92 3.70
C ALA A 2 -17.93 -29.96 5.23
N ASP A 3 -18.57 -30.97 5.82
CA ASP A 3 -18.88 -31.13 7.23
C ASP A 3 -17.67 -31.23 8.16
N ARG A 4 -17.94 -30.93 9.44
CA ARG A 4 -16.98 -30.94 10.56
C ARG A 4 -16.48 -32.35 10.85
N GLU A 5 -15.38 -32.76 10.24
CA GLU A 5 -14.48 -33.76 10.84
C GLU A 5 -13.46 -33.04 11.73
N TYR A 6 -13.21 -33.59 12.92
CA TYR A 6 -12.16 -33.09 13.83
C TYR A 6 -10.82 -33.16 13.11
N VAL A 7 -10.30 -31.98 12.74
CA VAL A 7 -9.07 -31.85 11.96
C VAL A 7 -7.88 -32.25 12.83
N ASP A 8 -7.15 -33.29 12.41
CA ASP A 8 -5.77 -33.54 12.82
C ASP A 8 -5.00 -32.21 12.83
N PHE A 9 -4.33 -31.89 13.95
CA PHE A 9 -3.56 -30.66 14.21
C PHE A 9 -3.19 -29.85 12.94
N ASN A 10 -4.01 -28.85 12.62
CA ASN A 10 -3.81 -27.96 11.49
C ASN A 10 -3.21 -26.64 11.99
N ILE A 11 -2.06 -26.25 11.42
CA ILE A 11 -1.39 -24.98 11.76
C ILE A 11 -2.21 -23.79 11.24
N TRP A 12 -3.01 -24.02 10.20
CA TRP A 12 -3.92 -23.03 9.68
C TRP A 12 -5.18 -22.99 10.55
N VAL A 13 -5.59 -21.78 10.94
CA VAL A 13 -6.85 -21.56 11.67
C VAL A 13 -8.08 -22.03 10.86
N TYR A 14 -7.95 -22.09 9.52
CA TYR A 14 -8.95 -22.57 8.57
C TYR A 14 -8.29 -23.42 7.48
N GLU A 15 -9.00 -24.38 6.89
CA GLU A 15 -8.50 -25.07 5.69
C GLU A 15 -8.42 -24.08 4.51
N PRO A 16 -7.22 -23.77 3.97
CA PRO A 16 -7.09 -22.74 2.96
C PRO A 16 -7.75 -23.15 1.64
N SER A 17 -8.59 -22.28 1.07
CA SER A 17 -9.20 -22.52 -0.22
C SER A 17 -8.14 -22.55 -1.35
N LYS A 18 -7.89 -23.75 -1.89
CA LYS A 18 -6.95 -23.99 -2.99
C LYS A 18 -7.30 -23.17 -4.23
N ALA A 19 -8.58 -23.20 -4.59
CA ALA A 19 -9.09 -22.51 -5.78
C ALA A 19 -8.94 -20.99 -5.66
N ALA A 20 -9.27 -20.42 -4.49
CA ALA A 20 -9.15 -18.98 -4.27
C ALA A 20 -7.68 -18.54 -4.31
N ALA A 21 -6.78 -19.25 -3.64
CA ALA A 21 -5.35 -18.93 -3.66
C ALA A 21 -4.77 -18.95 -5.09
N ILE A 22 -5.09 -19.97 -5.88
CA ILE A 22 -4.65 -20.05 -7.28
C ILE A 22 -5.23 -18.90 -8.12
N ALA A 23 -6.53 -18.61 -7.98
CA ALA A 23 -7.18 -17.53 -8.72
C ALA A 23 -6.53 -16.16 -8.43
N PHE A 24 -6.28 -15.84 -7.17
CA PHE A 24 -5.60 -14.60 -6.80
C PHE A 24 -4.13 -14.58 -7.25
N ALA A 25 -3.40 -15.70 -7.19
CA ALA A 25 -2.04 -15.77 -7.73
C ALA A 25 -2.00 -15.43 -9.23
N VAL A 26 -2.91 -16.03 -10.02
CA VAL A 26 -3.03 -15.75 -11.46
C VAL A 26 -3.44 -14.30 -11.71
N ALA A 27 -4.38 -13.77 -10.94
CA ALA A 27 -4.84 -12.38 -11.10
C ALA A 27 -3.72 -11.37 -10.80
N PHE A 28 -2.97 -11.55 -9.70
CA PHE A 28 -1.83 -10.69 -9.39
C PHE A 28 -0.68 -10.85 -10.38
N PHE A 29 -0.47 -12.06 -10.93
CA PHE A 29 0.51 -12.27 -11.98
C PHE A 29 0.12 -11.53 -13.26
N ALA A 30 -1.14 -11.61 -13.67
CA ALA A 30 -1.65 -10.89 -14.82
C ALA A 30 -1.51 -9.36 -14.64
N THR A 31 -1.85 -8.82 -13.47
CA THR A 31 -1.66 -7.39 -13.20
C THR A 31 -0.19 -6.98 -13.18
N GLY A 32 0.70 -7.83 -12.66
CA GLY A 32 2.16 -7.61 -12.68
C GLY A 32 2.77 -7.65 -14.07
N ALA A 33 2.31 -8.59 -14.91
CA ALA A 33 2.73 -8.70 -16.30
C ALA A 33 2.29 -7.45 -17.09
N MET A 34 1.06 -6.98 -16.87
CA MET A 34 0.59 -5.70 -17.44
C MET A 34 1.44 -4.53 -16.96
N HIS A 35 1.71 -4.42 -15.65
CA HIS A 35 2.61 -3.40 -15.12
C HIS A 35 3.99 -3.49 -15.75
N THR A 36 4.54 -4.69 -15.97
CA THR A 36 5.86 -4.92 -16.58
C THR A 36 5.89 -4.48 -18.04
N TRP A 37 4.85 -4.80 -18.81
CA TRP A 37 4.67 -4.28 -20.17
C TRP A 37 4.66 -2.75 -20.17
N GLN A 38 3.92 -2.15 -19.24
CA GLN A 38 3.88 -0.69 -19.05
C GLN A 38 5.22 -0.13 -18.53
N ALA A 39 6.02 -0.95 -17.82
CA ALA A 39 7.26 -0.60 -17.11
C ALA A 39 8.51 -0.49 -17.95
N VAL A 40 8.51 -1.00 -19.18
CA VAL A 40 9.62 -0.86 -20.15
C VAL A 40 10.00 0.63 -20.34
N TRP A 41 9.15 1.56 -19.89
CA TRP A 41 9.33 2.99 -19.93
C TRP A 41 9.43 3.66 -18.54
N ARG A 42 10.33 3.13 -17.68
CA ARG A 42 10.88 3.70 -16.42
C ARG A 42 9.91 4.53 -15.58
N LEU A 43 9.16 3.86 -14.69
CA LEU A 43 8.96 4.18 -13.26
C LEU A 43 7.95 3.24 -12.56
N THR A 44 7.94 1.95 -12.92
CA THR A 44 6.85 1.02 -12.54
C THR A 44 7.37 -0.20 -11.76
N GLY A 45 8.68 -0.25 -11.47
CA GLY A 45 9.32 -1.37 -10.77
C GLY A 45 8.75 -1.66 -9.39
N LEU A 46 8.24 -0.64 -8.69
CA LEU A 46 7.59 -0.79 -7.38
C LEU A 46 6.30 -1.62 -7.47
N TYR A 47 5.46 -1.38 -8.48
CA TYR A 47 4.21 -2.11 -8.67
C TYR A 47 4.45 -3.54 -9.15
N VAL A 48 5.45 -3.74 -10.02
CA VAL A 48 5.90 -5.08 -10.44
C VAL A 48 6.41 -5.86 -9.24
N PHE A 49 7.26 -5.25 -8.41
CA PHE A 49 7.76 -5.87 -7.19
C PHE A 49 6.62 -6.25 -6.23
N CYS A 50 5.65 -5.35 -6.02
CA CYS A 50 4.49 -5.63 -5.18
C CYS A 50 3.68 -6.83 -5.71
N SER A 51 3.42 -6.87 -7.02
CA SER A 51 2.73 -7.99 -7.67
C SER A 51 3.48 -9.30 -7.49
N LEU A 52 4.80 -9.35 -7.73
CA LEU A 52 5.62 -10.56 -7.57
C LEU A 52 5.52 -11.12 -6.15
N LEU A 53 5.58 -10.25 -5.15
CA LEU A 53 5.42 -10.70 -3.79
C LEU A 53 4.00 -11.27 -3.54
N PHE A 54 2.94 -10.69 -4.11
CA PHE A 54 1.56 -11.21 -3.94
C PHE A 54 1.41 -12.57 -4.61
N VAL A 55 1.94 -12.73 -5.82
CA VAL A 55 2.02 -14.01 -6.52
C VAL A 55 2.72 -15.05 -5.65
N GLY A 56 3.92 -14.73 -5.13
CA GLY A 56 4.66 -15.63 -4.24
C GLY A 56 3.87 -16.02 -2.98
N GLY A 57 3.16 -15.06 -2.37
CA GLY A 57 2.36 -15.31 -1.17
C GLY A 57 1.16 -16.22 -1.40
N PHE A 58 0.45 -16.03 -2.51
CA PHE A 58 -0.67 -16.91 -2.88
C PHE A 58 -0.20 -18.28 -3.38
N ILE A 59 0.97 -18.37 -4.03
CA ILE A 59 1.60 -19.66 -4.35
C ILE A 59 1.95 -20.41 -3.06
N ALA A 60 2.61 -19.75 -2.11
CA ALA A 60 2.93 -20.34 -0.82
C ALA A 60 1.66 -20.75 -0.05
N ARG A 61 0.59 -19.95 -0.13
CA ARG A 61 -0.73 -20.28 0.44
C ARG A 61 -1.32 -21.54 -0.18
N SER A 62 -1.28 -21.62 -1.52
CA SER A 62 -1.73 -22.79 -2.26
C SER A 62 -0.91 -24.03 -1.89
N LEU A 63 0.41 -23.94 -1.82
CA LEU A 63 1.26 -25.06 -1.41
C LEU A 63 1.03 -25.48 0.05
N GLY A 64 0.74 -24.53 0.95
CA GLY A 64 0.38 -24.80 2.33
C GLY A 64 -0.97 -25.49 2.49
N SER A 65 -1.90 -25.31 1.54
CA SER A 65 -3.18 -26.04 1.52
C SER A 65 -3.04 -27.54 1.20
N TYR A 66 -1.92 -27.95 0.60
CA TYR A 66 -1.61 -29.37 0.37
C TYR A 66 -0.79 -30.00 1.49
N ASP A 67 -0.21 -29.19 2.37
CA ASP A 67 0.69 -29.61 3.44
C ASP A 67 0.48 -28.72 4.67
N THR A 68 -0.65 -28.97 5.35
CA THR A 68 -1.18 -28.18 6.46
C THR A 68 -0.33 -28.26 7.73
N ARG A 69 0.63 -29.19 7.79
CA ARG A 69 1.55 -29.41 8.91
C ARG A 69 2.88 -28.66 8.74
N ASN A 70 3.12 -28.05 7.59
CA ASN A 70 4.38 -27.36 7.32
C ASN A 70 4.33 -25.89 7.73
N ILE A 71 4.91 -25.59 8.89
CA ILE A 71 4.95 -24.23 9.45
C ILE A 71 5.68 -23.23 8.55
N ILE A 72 6.68 -23.67 7.78
CA ILE A 72 7.45 -22.78 6.89
C ILE A 72 6.54 -22.28 5.76
N LYS A 73 5.73 -23.15 5.15
CA LYS A 73 4.79 -22.74 4.08
C LYS A 73 3.73 -21.77 4.61
N TYR A 74 3.22 -22.02 5.81
CA TYR A 74 2.31 -21.12 6.51
C TYR A 74 2.95 -19.74 6.75
N ILE A 75 4.13 -19.72 7.36
CA ILE A 75 4.88 -18.49 7.65
C ILE A 75 5.18 -17.72 6.37
N VAL A 76 5.69 -18.37 5.32
CA VAL A 76 6.00 -17.73 4.04
C VAL A 76 4.73 -17.17 3.40
N SER A 77 3.61 -17.89 3.47
CA SER A 77 2.33 -17.39 2.97
C SER A 77 1.85 -16.16 3.75
N ILE A 78 1.96 -16.14 5.07
CA ILE A 78 1.54 -14.99 5.89
C ILE A 78 2.50 -13.80 5.69
N ILE A 79 3.81 -14.03 5.69
CA ILE A 79 4.82 -12.97 5.42
C ILE A 79 4.61 -12.38 4.05
N LEU A 80 4.45 -13.22 3.02
CA LEU A 80 4.25 -12.68 1.69
C LEU A 80 2.85 -12.07 1.60
N THR A 81 1.77 -12.69 2.05
CA THR A 81 0.42 -12.16 1.74
C THR A 81 -0.02 -11.03 2.66
N TYR A 82 0.24 -11.14 3.97
CA TYR A 82 -0.10 -10.13 4.98
C TYR A 82 1.09 -9.24 5.36
N ALA A 83 2.33 -9.73 5.23
CA ALA A 83 3.53 -9.05 5.70
C ALA A 83 3.53 -8.75 7.20
N ALA A 84 3.39 -9.81 8.00
CA ALA A 84 3.82 -9.85 9.39
C ALA A 84 5.21 -10.52 9.46
N PRO A 85 6.28 -9.81 9.81
CA PRO A 85 7.61 -10.36 10.12
C PRO A 85 7.53 -11.54 11.08
N TYR A 86 7.75 -12.72 10.56
CA TYR A 86 8.21 -13.82 11.39
C TYR A 86 9.74 -13.79 11.33
N VAL A 87 10.36 -12.98 12.20
CA VAL A 87 11.75 -13.24 12.59
C VAL A 87 11.68 -14.38 13.60
N LEU A 88 11.64 -15.61 13.11
CA LEU A 88 12.10 -16.71 13.96
C LEU A 88 13.59 -16.48 14.20
N PRO A 89 14.08 -16.60 15.45
CA PRO A 89 15.48 -16.89 15.67
C PRO A 89 15.73 -18.31 15.14
N ALA A 90 15.90 -18.44 13.83
CA ALA A 90 16.59 -19.59 13.28
C ALA A 90 18.05 -19.41 13.67
N PRO A 91 18.66 -20.33 14.44
CA PRO A 91 19.98 -20.13 15.02
C PRO A 91 21.11 -19.91 13.99
N ASN A 92 20.85 -20.11 12.68
CA ASN A 92 21.89 -20.17 11.65
C ASN A 92 21.62 -19.36 10.36
N ILE A 93 20.70 -18.39 10.35
CA ILE A 93 20.53 -17.53 9.17
C ILE A 93 20.54 -16.06 9.58
N HIS A 94 21.71 -15.43 9.44
CA HIS A 94 21.86 -13.98 9.35
C HIS A 94 21.15 -13.50 8.07
N CYS A 95 19.85 -13.21 8.14
CA CYS A 95 19.15 -12.49 7.09
C CYS A 95 18.74 -11.11 7.61
N SER A 96 19.71 -10.18 7.65
CA SER A 96 19.46 -8.74 7.85
C SER A 96 18.94 -8.05 6.58
N TYR A 97 18.25 -8.75 5.68
CA TYR A 97 17.81 -8.16 4.42
C TYR A 97 16.41 -7.54 4.56
N PHE A 98 16.42 -6.25 4.92
CA PHE A 98 15.45 -5.20 4.58
C PHE A 98 14.03 -5.72 4.27
N GLN A 99 13.20 -5.81 5.32
CA GLN A 99 11.80 -6.18 5.19
C GLN A 99 11.00 -5.01 4.63
N VAL A 100 10.63 -5.12 3.35
CA VAL A 100 9.76 -4.17 2.69
C VAL A 100 8.33 -4.70 2.75
N GLU A 101 7.56 -4.20 3.71
CA GLU A 101 6.12 -4.46 3.79
C GLU A 101 5.40 -3.95 2.53
N LYS A 102 4.30 -4.58 2.11
CA LYS A 102 3.62 -4.33 0.83
C LYS A 102 2.62 -3.19 0.86
N THR A 103 1.98 -3.02 2.01
CA THR A 103 0.97 -2.00 2.29
C THR A 103 1.46 -0.59 1.95
N PRO A 104 2.66 -0.18 2.39
CA PRO A 104 3.19 1.12 2.06
C PRO A 104 3.81 1.16 0.69
N LEU A 105 3.97 0.07 -0.07
CA LEU A 105 4.51 0.19 -1.43
C LEU A 105 3.46 0.75 -2.39
N TYR A 106 2.21 0.28 -2.27
CA TYR A 106 1.12 0.91 -3.01
C TYR A 106 0.89 2.35 -2.54
N GLU A 107 0.99 2.60 -1.23
CA GLU A 107 0.88 3.95 -0.69
C GLU A 107 2.06 4.86 -1.07
N LEU A 108 3.29 4.33 -1.10
CA LEU A 108 4.50 5.00 -1.57
C LEU A 108 4.38 5.37 -3.05
N GLY A 109 3.71 4.53 -3.84
CA GLY A 109 3.25 4.87 -5.18
C GLY A 109 2.40 6.14 -5.18
N ASN A 110 1.42 6.22 -4.29
CA ASN A 110 0.58 7.41 -4.13
C ASN A 110 1.36 8.64 -3.64
N TYR A 111 2.31 8.47 -2.72
CA TYR A 111 3.20 9.54 -2.26
C TYR A 111 4.03 10.10 -3.41
N TYR A 112 4.52 9.22 -4.29
CA TYR A 112 5.25 9.61 -5.49
C TYR A 112 4.36 10.39 -6.47
N ILE A 113 3.15 9.91 -6.71
CA ILE A 113 2.17 10.58 -7.57
C ILE A 113 1.87 11.98 -7.01
N LEU A 114 1.58 12.09 -5.72
CA LEU A 114 1.31 13.39 -5.09
C LEU A 114 2.51 14.31 -5.21
N GLY A 115 3.71 13.85 -4.88
CA GLY A 115 4.94 14.64 -5.04
C GLY A 115 5.08 15.21 -6.46
N ARG A 116 4.79 14.40 -7.49
CA ARG A 116 4.82 14.86 -8.89
C ARG A 116 3.73 15.89 -9.22
N ILE A 117 2.52 15.73 -8.68
CA ILE A 117 1.43 16.71 -8.84
C ILE A 117 1.82 18.04 -8.18
N LEU A 118 2.41 18.00 -6.98
CA LEU A 118 2.87 19.18 -6.27
C LEU A 118 4.00 19.90 -7.02
N TYR A 119 4.93 19.16 -7.65
CA TYR A 119 5.94 19.74 -8.55
C TYR A 119 5.34 20.42 -9.79
N PHE A 120 4.21 19.91 -10.29
CA PHE A 120 3.54 20.48 -11.45
C PHE A 120 2.83 21.82 -11.13
N VAL A 121 2.31 21.98 -9.90
CA VAL A 121 1.65 23.21 -9.42
C VAL A 121 2.23 23.68 -8.08
N PRO A 122 3.48 24.18 -8.06
CA PRO A 122 4.17 24.51 -6.80
C PRO A 122 3.46 25.62 -6.02
N HIS A 123 2.84 26.58 -6.70
CA HIS A 123 2.13 27.72 -6.09
C HIS A 123 0.94 27.33 -5.20
N CYS A 124 0.35 26.15 -5.41
CA CYS A 124 -0.76 25.65 -4.59
C CYS A 124 -0.31 24.63 -3.55
N SER A 125 0.97 24.25 -3.54
CA SER A 125 1.51 23.21 -2.67
C SER A 125 1.58 23.67 -1.21
N PRO A 126 0.97 22.96 -0.25
CA PRO A 126 1.09 23.28 1.18
C PRO A 126 2.50 23.01 1.73
N ILE A 127 3.13 21.94 1.24
CA ILE A 127 4.46 21.49 1.66
C ILE A 127 5.33 21.35 0.42
N HIS A 128 6.64 21.56 0.53
CA HIS A 128 7.55 21.35 -0.58
C HIS A 128 7.43 19.91 -1.14
N PRO A 129 7.27 19.71 -2.45
CA PRO A 129 6.98 18.40 -3.06
C PRO A 129 7.96 17.29 -2.67
N GLY A 130 9.26 17.60 -2.62
CA GLY A 130 10.29 16.65 -2.20
C GLY A 130 10.18 16.22 -0.73
N ARG A 131 9.71 17.11 0.15
CA ARG A 131 9.54 16.80 1.58
C ARG A 131 8.35 15.89 1.83
N VAL A 132 7.26 16.05 1.08
CA VAL A 132 6.08 15.18 1.20
C VAL A 132 6.47 13.73 0.96
N LEU A 133 7.12 13.43 -0.17
CA LEU A 133 7.54 12.07 -0.47
C LEU A 133 8.48 11.52 0.61
N THR A 134 9.54 12.24 0.98
CA THR A 134 10.52 11.73 1.95
C THR A 134 9.92 11.56 3.34
N THR A 135 9.09 12.49 3.80
CA THR A 135 8.50 12.44 5.15
C THR A 135 7.48 11.32 5.27
N PHE A 136 6.52 11.23 4.34
CA PHE A 136 5.52 10.17 4.37
C PHE A 136 6.13 8.79 4.15
N ALA A 137 7.10 8.66 3.24
CA ALA A 137 7.84 7.41 3.04
C ALA A 137 8.63 7.01 4.29
N ALA A 138 9.32 7.94 4.94
CA ALA A 138 10.10 7.65 6.15
C ALA A 138 9.21 7.24 7.33
N ILE A 139 8.11 7.98 7.58
CA ILE A 139 7.15 7.64 8.63
C ILE A 139 6.52 6.28 8.35
N SER A 140 6.09 6.03 7.11
CA SER A 140 5.49 4.74 6.75
C SER A 140 6.50 3.61 6.94
N THR A 141 7.74 3.78 6.48
CA THR A 141 8.81 2.79 6.68
C THR A 141 9.06 2.50 8.16
N LEU A 142 9.07 3.53 9.02
CA LEU A 142 9.21 3.35 10.46
C LEU A 142 8.06 2.55 11.06
N ILE A 143 6.82 2.84 10.66
CA ILE A 143 5.65 2.10 11.12
C ILE A 143 5.72 0.63 10.70
N GLU A 144 6.24 0.34 9.50
CA GLU A 144 6.43 -1.05 9.07
C GLU A 144 7.56 -1.75 9.83
N VAL A 145 8.60 -1.04 10.23
CA VAL A 145 9.63 -1.59 11.12
C VAL A 145 9.03 -1.88 12.51
N LEU A 146 8.03 -1.13 12.95
CA LEU A 146 7.30 -1.43 14.18
C LEU A 146 6.40 -2.66 14.03
N ASN A 147 5.64 -2.79 12.93
CA ASN A 147 4.88 -4.00 12.59
C ASN A 147 5.82 -5.22 12.50
N GLY A 148 6.94 -5.02 11.80
CA GLY A 148 8.28 -5.55 12.02
C GLY A 148 8.46 -6.36 13.30
N VAL A 149 8.90 -5.60 14.28
CA VAL A 149 9.27 -6.11 15.59
C VAL A 149 8.04 -6.72 16.30
N ALA A 150 6.88 -6.07 16.21
CA ALA A 150 5.66 -6.50 16.87
C ALA A 150 5.24 -7.91 16.46
N ALA A 151 5.20 -8.20 15.16
CA ALA A 151 4.89 -9.51 14.61
C ALA A 151 5.83 -10.58 15.17
N SER A 152 7.14 -10.31 15.17
CA SER A 152 8.14 -11.26 15.64
C SER A 152 7.99 -11.60 17.13
N TYR A 153 7.55 -10.63 17.94
CA TYR A 153 7.38 -10.81 19.38
C TYR A 153 6.12 -11.62 19.71
N VAL A 154 5.01 -11.34 19.01
CA VAL A 154 3.75 -12.08 19.15
C VAL A 154 3.88 -13.52 18.62
N ALA A 155 4.66 -13.70 17.55
CA ALA A 155 4.94 -14.98 16.92
C ALA A 155 5.75 -15.94 17.79
N ASN A 156 6.66 -15.41 18.60
CA ASN A 156 7.65 -16.20 19.29
C ASN A 156 7.16 -16.62 20.67
N VAL A 157 6.53 -17.81 20.71
CA VAL A 157 5.99 -18.42 21.94
C VAL A 157 7.05 -18.74 23.00
N THR A 158 8.34 -18.77 22.65
CA THR A 158 9.41 -19.00 23.63
C THR A 158 9.86 -17.73 24.35
N LEU A 159 9.42 -16.55 23.90
CA LEU A 159 9.75 -15.30 24.57
C LEU A 159 8.99 -15.17 25.91
N PRO A 160 9.58 -14.51 26.92
CA PRO A 160 8.87 -14.12 28.13
C PRO A 160 7.56 -13.38 27.84
N LYS A 161 6.52 -13.62 28.65
CA LYS A 161 5.17 -13.06 28.46
C LYS A 161 5.17 -11.52 28.31
N HIS A 162 5.99 -10.81 29.08
CA HIS A 162 6.10 -9.35 28.99
C HIS A 162 6.57 -8.85 27.60
N LEU A 163 7.43 -9.61 26.90
CA LEU A 163 7.86 -9.26 25.54
C LEU A 163 6.76 -9.54 24.52
N GLN A 164 6.01 -10.64 24.71
CA GLN A 164 4.84 -10.92 23.87
C GLN A 164 3.77 -9.83 24.02
N ASP A 165 3.49 -9.38 25.25
CA ASP A 165 2.52 -8.30 25.52
C ASP A 165 3.00 -6.95 24.95
N THR A 166 4.31 -6.70 25.00
CA THR A 166 4.92 -5.56 24.31
C THR A 166 4.71 -5.67 22.79
N GLY A 167 4.92 -6.86 22.21
CA GLY A 167 4.62 -7.14 20.81
C GLY A 167 3.17 -6.83 20.45
N HIS A 168 2.22 -7.27 21.29
CA HIS A 168 0.80 -6.99 21.06
C HIS A 168 0.48 -5.49 21.08
N THR A 169 1.07 -4.76 22.03
CA THR A 169 0.91 -3.31 22.16
C THR A 169 1.51 -2.58 20.95
N LEU A 170 2.72 -2.96 20.53
CA LEU A 170 3.37 -2.38 19.36
C LEU A 170 2.54 -2.58 18.08
N PHE A 171 1.94 -3.76 17.91
CA PHE A 171 1.11 -4.06 16.73
C PHE A 171 -0.13 -3.14 16.67
N LYS A 172 -0.81 -2.93 17.81
CA LYS A 172 -1.95 -1.98 17.89
C LYS A 172 -1.52 -0.57 17.54
N VAL A 173 -0.43 -0.10 18.14
CA VAL A 173 0.08 1.26 17.93
C VAL A 173 0.43 1.47 16.46
N ALA A 174 1.13 0.50 15.85
CA ALA A 174 1.50 0.57 14.44
C ALA A 174 0.27 0.62 13.52
N LEU A 175 -0.73 -0.22 13.73
CA LEU A 175 -1.98 -0.20 12.94
C LEU A 175 -2.73 1.13 13.05
N ILE A 176 -2.84 1.70 14.25
CA ILE A 176 -3.48 3.01 14.46
C ILE A 176 -2.67 4.12 13.76
N LEU A 177 -1.34 4.08 13.88
CA LEU A 177 -0.47 5.05 13.19
C LEU A 177 -0.62 4.97 11.67
N GLN A 178 -0.77 3.78 11.08
CA GLN A 178 -1.04 3.64 9.64
C GLN A 178 -2.32 4.38 9.23
N LEU A 179 -3.41 4.24 9.99
CA LEU A 179 -4.66 4.96 9.72
C LEU A 179 -4.47 6.49 9.79
N VAL A 180 -3.75 6.99 10.79
CA VAL A 180 -3.46 8.41 10.96
C VAL A 180 -2.63 8.94 9.78
N VAL A 181 -1.62 8.19 9.34
CA VAL A 181 -0.77 8.58 8.20
C VAL A 181 -1.59 8.68 6.92
N ILE A 182 -2.42 7.67 6.60
CA ILE A 182 -3.29 7.70 5.41
C ILE A 182 -4.25 8.90 5.45
N LEU A 183 -4.88 9.17 6.60
CA LEU A 183 -5.78 10.31 6.76
C LEU A 183 -5.06 11.65 6.60
N SER A 184 -3.85 11.78 7.17
CA SER A 184 -3.04 12.99 7.02
C SER A 184 -2.60 13.22 5.57
N PHE A 185 -2.29 12.14 4.83
CA PHE A 185 -1.97 12.19 3.41
C PHE A 185 -3.16 12.65 2.56
N VAL A 186 -4.35 12.07 2.77
CA VAL A 186 -5.58 12.48 2.08
C VAL A 186 -5.95 13.93 2.40
N THR A 187 -5.74 14.37 3.65
CA THR A 187 -5.96 15.76 4.07
C THR A 187 -5.04 16.72 3.33
N LEU A 188 -3.77 16.36 3.16
CA LEU A 188 -2.81 17.16 2.39
C LEU A 188 -3.21 17.25 0.91
N ALA A 189 -3.58 16.12 0.29
CA ALA A 189 -4.05 16.09 -1.10
C ALA A 189 -5.31 16.95 -1.29
N THR A 190 -6.25 16.90 -0.34
CA THR A 190 -7.50 17.69 -0.34
C THR A 190 -7.24 19.18 -0.14
N THR A 191 -6.31 19.53 0.74
CA THR A 191 -5.89 20.92 0.93
C THR A 191 -5.27 21.48 -0.36
N PHE A 192 -4.43 20.69 -1.03
CA PHE A 192 -3.86 21.05 -2.33
C PHE A 192 -4.94 21.23 -3.40
N TYR A 193 -5.89 20.30 -3.49
CA TYR A 193 -7.02 20.40 -4.42
C TYR A 193 -7.84 21.69 -4.20
N TRP A 194 -8.18 21.98 -2.94
CA TRP A 194 -8.93 23.17 -2.58
C TRP A 194 -8.17 24.46 -2.93
N ARG A 195 -6.86 24.52 -2.67
CA ARG A 195 -6.00 25.64 -3.08
C ARG A 195 -5.93 25.82 -4.59
N CYS A 196 -5.87 24.73 -5.36
CA CYS A 196 -5.91 24.80 -6.83
C CYS A 196 -7.23 25.42 -7.31
N ARG A 197 -8.36 24.96 -6.77
CA ARG A 197 -9.70 25.48 -7.12
C ARG A 197 -9.87 26.95 -6.75
N LYS A 198 -9.41 27.36 -5.55
CA LYS A 198 -9.45 28.76 -5.10
C LYS A 198 -8.62 29.68 -6.00
N ASN A 199 -7.52 29.18 -6.55
CA ASN A 199 -6.64 29.91 -7.47
C ASN A 199 -7.06 29.79 -8.96
N GLY A 200 -8.24 29.24 -9.25
CA GLY A 200 -8.76 29.11 -10.62
C GLY A 200 -8.07 28.03 -11.46
N ILE A 201 -7.24 27.17 -10.86
CA ILE A 201 -6.49 26.13 -11.57
C ILE A 201 -7.39 24.90 -11.73
N ASN A 202 -7.98 24.74 -12.91
CA ASN A 202 -8.85 23.61 -13.25
C ASN A 202 -8.27 22.81 -14.43
N HIS A 203 -7.10 22.20 -14.23
CA HIS A 203 -6.41 21.46 -15.28
C HIS A 203 -6.73 19.96 -15.22
N THR A 204 -7.21 19.37 -16.32
CA THR A 204 -7.66 17.96 -16.40
C THR A 204 -6.62 16.98 -15.87
N LYS A 205 -5.34 17.16 -16.21
CA LYS A 205 -4.23 16.31 -15.72
C LYS A 205 -4.10 16.28 -14.19
N VAL A 206 -4.28 17.43 -13.51
CA VAL A 206 -4.21 17.52 -12.05
C VAL A 206 -5.41 16.82 -11.43
N ASN A 207 -6.60 17.12 -11.94
CA ASN A 207 -7.85 16.54 -11.42
C ASN A 207 -7.88 15.02 -11.60
N GLN A 208 -7.52 14.50 -12.78
CA GLN A 208 -7.52 13.06 -13.03
C GLN A 208 -6.46 12.32 -12.20
N SER A 209 -5.31 12.94 -11.93
CA SER A 209 -4.29 12.37 -11.04
C SER A 209 -4.77 12.33 -9.59
N LEU A 210 -5.40 13.41 -9.11
CA LEU A 210 -5.97 13.48 -7.76
C LEU A 210 -7.13 12.49 -7.57
N ILE A 211 -8.01 12.32 -8.55
CA ILE A 211 -9.08 11.31 -8.50
C ILE A 211 -8.48 9.91 -8.35
N THR A 212 -7.43 9.58 -9.13
CA THR A 212 -6.76 8.28 -9.03
C THR A 212 -6.19 8.07 -7.63
N LEU A 213 -5.54 9.09 -7.07
CA LEU A 213 -4.98 9.08 -5.73
C LEU A 213 -6.06 8.89 -4.67
N TYR A 214 -7.20 9.60 -4.76
CA TYR A 214 -8.28 9.44 -3.79
C TYR A 214 -8.87 8.03 -3.81
N ILE A 215 -9.17 7.49 -4.99
CA ILE A 215 -9.71 6.13 -5.11
C ILE A 215 -8.69 5.12 -4.54
N SER A 216 -7.41 5.26 -4.90
CA SER A 216 -6.37 4.37 -4.40
C SER A 216 -6.21 4.45 -2.87
N SER A 217 -6.12 5.67 -2.31
CA SER A 217 -6.03 5.90 -0.87
C SER A 217 -7.25 5.39 -0.13
N THR A 218 -8.47 5.50 -0.67
CA THR A 218 -9.68 4.94 -0.04
C THR A 218 -9.65 3.42 0.00
N ILE A 219 -9.18 2.77 -1.07
CA ILE A 219 -9.05 1.30 -1.09
C ILE A 219 -8.02 0.82 -0.07
N ILE A 220 -6.86 1.50 0.00
CA ILE A 220 -5.82 1.19 1.00
C ILE A 220 -6.34 1.43 2.42
N PHE A 221 -7.05 2.54 2.65
CA PHE A 221 -7.64 2.88 3.94
C PHE A 221 -8.65 1.82 4.42
N ALA A 222 -9.54 1.36 3.54
CA ALA A 222 -10.51 0.31 3.86
C ALA A 222 -9.82 -0.99 4.30
N ARG A 223 -8.74 -1.39 3.62
CA ARG A 223 -7.91 -2.53 4.03
C ARG A 223 -7.27 -2.31 5.41
N THR A 224 -6.68 -1.15 5.66
CA THR A 224 -6.06 -0.84 6.95
C THR A 224 -7.07 -0.83 8.09
N ILE A 225 -8.30 -0.37 7.86
CA ILE A 225 -9.39 -0.51 8.84
C ILE A 225 -9.69 -1.98 9.10
N TYR A 226 -9.89 -2.78 8.05
CA TYR A 226 -10.15 -4.22 8.20
C TYR A 226 -9.05 -4.90 9.03
N ARG A 227 -7.77 -4.65 8.70
CA ARG A 227 -6.62 -5.22 9.42
C ARG A 227 -6.56 -4.76 10.87
N THR A 228 -6.94 -3.51 11.12
CA THR A 228 -7.02 -2.98 12.49
C THR A 228 -8.07 -3.74 13.28
N VAL A 229 -9.30 -3.83 12.75
CA VAL A 229 -10.42 -4.55 13.39
C VAL A 229 -10.07 -6.03 13.58
N GLU A 230 -9.58 -6.71 12.54
CA GLU A 230 -9.15 -8.11 12.58
C GLU A 230 -8.16 -8.35 13.74
N TYR A 231 -7.17 -7.47 13.92
CA TYR A 231 -6.20 -7.62 14.99
C TYR A 231 -6.78 -7.41 16.40
N PHE A 232 -7.64 -6.40 16.59
CA PHE A 232 -8.32 -6.18 17.88
C PHE A 232 -9.25 -7.35 18.24
N GLU A 233 -9.89 -7.95 17.24
CA GLU A 233 -10.71 -9.15 17.40
C GLU A 233 -9.88 -10.38 17.80
N ILE A 234 -8.68 -10.56 17.21
CA ILE A 234 -7.74 -11.63 17.60
C ILE A 234 -7.34 -11.51 19.06
N GLU A 235 -6.95 -10.32 19.49
CA GLU A 235 -6.52 -10.10 20.87
C GLU A 235 -7.68 -10.31 21.87
N THR A 236 -8.87 -9.85 21.51
CA THR A 236 -10.08 -10.08 22.31
C THR A 236 -10.32 -11.58 22.46
N ALA A 237 -10.26 -12.34 21.36
CA ALA A 237 -10.41 -13.80 21.39
C ALA A 237 -9.36 -14.48 22.29
N ILE A 238 -8.09 -14.07 22.21
CA ILE A 238 -7.00 -14.63 23.05
C ILE A 238 -7.25 -14.36 24.53
N THR A 239 -7.69 -13.15 24.89
CA THR A 239 -7.92 -12.72 26.28
C THR A 239 -9.04 -13.52 26.97
N PHE A 240 -10.04 -13.96 26.20
CA PHE A 240 -11.23 -14.66 26.70
C PHE A 240 -11.15 -16.20 26.70
N THR A 241 -10.04 -16.80 26.27
CA THR A 241 -9.82 -18.26 26.32
C THR A 241 -9.64 -18.84 27.74
N GLY A 242 -9.77 -18.00 28.78
CA GLY A 242 -9.96 -18.44 30.16
C GLY A 242 -11.44 -18.73 30.45
N SER A 243 -11.86 -19.96 30.19
CA SER A 243 -13.11 -20.62 30.63
C SER A 243 -14.47 -20.29 29.99
N GLU A 244 -14.81 -19.07 29.53
CA GLU A 244 -16.08 -18.81 28.82
C GLU A 244 -15.98 -17.63 27.85
N GLY A 245 -15.21 -17.79 26.76
CA GLY A 245 -15.03 -16.72 25.78
C GLY A 245 -16.17 -16.61 24.77
N PRO A 246 -16.51 -15.38 24.32
CA PRO A 246 -17.50 -15.20 23.26
C PRO A 246 -17.06 -15.95 21.99
N PRO A 247 -18.00 -16.48 21.19
CA PRO A 247 -17.66 -17.24 19.99
C PRO A 247 -16.75 -16.40 19.11
N ALA A 248 -15.60 -17.00 18.70
CA ALA A 248 -14.61 -16.35 17.84
C ALA A 248 -15.32 -15.53 16.76
N SER A 249 -15.02 -14.24 16.71
CA SER A 249 -15.76 -13.28 15.90
C SER A 249 -15.82 -13.73 14.44
N PRO A 250 -16.91 -13.44 13.71
CA PRO A 250 -17.13 -13.96 12.35
C PRO A 250 -15.99 -13.63 11.38
N ILE A 251 -15.30 -12.51 11.61
CA ILE A 251 -14.14 -12.04 10.85
C ILE A 251 -13.01 -13.06 10.88
N LEU A 252 -12.74 -13.63 12.05
CA LEU A 252 -11.77 -14.70 12.18
C LEU A 252 -12.34 -15.94 11.55
N ARG A 253 -13.56 -16.33 11.93
CA ARG A 253 -14.18 -17.62 11.57
C ARG A 253 -14.23 -17.95 10.07
N TYR A 254 -14.25 -16.97 9.17
CA TYR A 254 -14.38 -17.23 7.74
C TYR A 254 -13.26 -16.64 6.89
N GLU A 255 -12.58 -17.51 6.14
CA GLU A 255 -11.48 -17.14 5.22
C GLU A 255 -11.91 -16.15 4.11
N TRP A 256 -13.20 -16.10 3.76
CA TRP A 256 -13.67 -15.19 2.71
C TRP A 256 -13.49 -13.71 3.07
N TYR A 257 -13.49 -13.35 4.36
CA TYR A 257 -13.22 -11.97 4.80
C TYR A 257 -11.81 -11.54 4.37
N PHE A 258 -10.82 -12.41 4.55
CA PHE A 258 -9.46 -12.17 4.06
C PHE A 258 -9.42 -11.97 2.54
N TYR A 259 -10.06 -12.85 1.77
CA TYR A 259 -10.03 -12.70 0.30
C TYR A 259 -10.73 -11.43 -0.18
N VAL A 260 -11.80 -10.97 0.49
CA VAL A 260 -12.54 -9.77 0.09
C VAL A 260 -11.84 -8.50 0.57
N PHE A 261 -11.52 -8.40 1.86
CA PHE A 261 -11.06 -7.16 2.47
C PHE A 261 -9.54 -6.98 2.42
N GLU A 262 -8.76 -8.05 2.25
CA GLU A 262 -7.31 -7.96 2.06
C GLU A 262 -6.93 -8.16 0.58
N ALA A 263 -7.22 -9.33 0.03
CA ALA A 263 -6.73 -9.70 -1.31
C ALA A 263 -7.42 -8.91 -2.44
N ALA A 264 -8.75 -8.84 -2.44
CA ALA A 264 -9.50 -8.18 -3.50
C ALA A 264 -9.31 -6.66 -3.47
N LEU A 265 -9.27 -6.02 -2.30
CA LEU A 265 -8.95 -4.59 -2.22
C LEU A 265 -7.59 -4.29 -2.84
N MET A 266 -6.55 -5.07 -2.54
CA MET A 266 -5.22 -4.86 -3.14
C MET A 266 -5.19 -5.16 -4.63
N LEU A 267 -5.94 -6.17 -5.10
CA LEU A 267 -6.06 -6.49 -6.52
C LEU A 267 -6.77 -5.36 -7.28
N ILE A 268 -7.89 -4.85 -6.76
CA ILE A 268 -8.63 -3.71 -7.33
C ILE A 268 -7.74 -2.49 -7.41
N ASN A 269 -6.96 -2.20 -6.36
CA ASN A 269 -6.00 -1.10 -6.39
C ASN A 269 -4.90 -1.30 -7.45
N SER A 270 -4.38 -2.53 -7.58
CA SER A 270 -3.40 -2.87 -8.61
C SER A 270 -3.94 -2.67 -10.03
N ILE A 271 -5.19 -3.10 -10.28
CA ILE A 271 -5.91 -2.90 -11.54
C ILE A 271 -6.18 -1.41 -11.80
N LEU A 272 -6.62 -0.67 -10.78
CA LEU A 272 -6.82 0.78 -10.88
C LEU A 272 -5.56 1.49 -11.37
N LEU A 273 -4.40 1.14 -10.81
CA LEU A 273 -3.11 1.72 -11.19
C LEU A 273 -2.64 1.26 -12.59
N ASN A 274 -3.05 0.07 -13.04
CA ASN A 274 -2.84 -0.39 -14.42
C ASN A 274 -3.67 0.41 -15.43
N VAL A 275 -4.95 0.65 -15.12
CA VAL A 275 -5.89 1.36 -16.00
C VAL A 275 -5.59 2.86 -16.01
N ARG A 276 -5.44 3.46 -14.82
CA ARG A 276 -5.19 4.89 -14.62
C ARG A 276 -3.71 5.14 -14.39
N HIS A 277 -2.88 4.69 -15.32
CA HIS A 277 -1.43 4.75 -15.16
C HIS A 277 -0.97 6.20 -14.90
N PRO A 278 -0.25 6.50 -13.79
CA PRO A 278 0.04 7.87 -13.36
C PRO A 278 0.78 8.73 -14.40
N ARG A 279 1.54 8.08 -15.29
CA ARG A 279 2.30 8.73 -16.37
C ARG A 279 1.41 9.31 -17.48
N GLN A 280 0.17 8.83 -17.66
CA GLN A 280 -0.73 9.40 -18.67
C GLN A 280 -1.09 10.85 -18.33
N TRP A 281 -1.09 11.18 -17.04
CA TRP A 281 -1.58 12.46 -16.54
C TRP A 281 -0.44 13.41 -16.14
N LEU A 282 0.73 12.91 -15.76
CA LEU A 282 1.85 13.78 -15.33
C LEU A 282 2.90 13.98 -16.43
N PRO A 283 3.40 15.22 -16.65
CA PRO A 283 4.44 15.48 -17.65
C PRO A 283 5.72 14.70 -17.35
N ARG A 284 6.39 14.24 -18.41
CA ARG A 284 7.57 13.36 -18.36
C ARG A 284 8.74 13.97 -17.57
N SER A 285 8.83 15.30 -17.52
CA SER A 285 9.88 16.03 -16.82
C SER A 285 9.33 16.80 -15.61
N THR A 286 9.94 16.61 -14.44
CA THR A 286 9.68 17.38 -13.20
C THR A 286 10.03 18.86 -13.33
N LYS A 287 10.75 19.21 -14.41
CA LYS A 287 11.15 20.57 -14.76
C LYS A 287 9.99 21.41 -15.32
N LEU A 288 8.90 20.77 -15.78
CA LEU A 288 7.72 21.45 -16.31
C LEU A 288 6.76 21.83 -15.18
N TYR A 289 6.52 23.11 -14.99
CA TYR A 289 5.56 23.63 -14.00
C TYR A 289 4.56 24.60 -14.63
N LEU A 290 3.35 24.68 -14.06
CA LEU A 290 2.36 25.69 -14.41
C LEU A 290 2.75 27.03 -13.78
N ALA A 291 3.15 27.99 -14.61
CA ALA A 291 3.42 29.36 -14.21
C ALA A 291 2.16 30.23 -14.42
N LYS A 292 1.87 31.13 -13.47
CA LYS A 292 0.98 32.28 -13.73
C LYS A 292 1.73 33.20 -14.69
N GLY A 293 1.22 33.39 -15.91
CA GLY A 293 1.83 34.26 -16.90
C GLY A 293 1.51 35.73 -16.62
N THR A 294 2.53 36.58 -16.47
CA THR A 294 2.47 37.94 -17.00
C THR A 294 2.77 37.86 -18.50
N PHE A 295 1.96 38.54 -19.30
CA PHE A 295 2.07 38.59 -20.76
C PHE A 295 3.47 39.11 -21.14
N PHE A 296 4.28 38.31 -21.83
CA PHE A 296 5.38 38.82 -22.65
C PHE A 296 5.04 38.48 -24.09
N SER A 297 4.76 39.51 -24.88
CA SER A 297 4.43 39.44 -26.30
C SER A 297 5.64 38.93 -27.09
N SER A 298 5.78 37.62 -27.25
CA SER A 298 6.60 36.99 -28.29
C SER A 298 6.43 35.46 -28.26
N PHE A 299 5.27 34.93 -28.66
CA PHE A 299 5.19 33.56 -29.16
C PHE A 299 4.23 33.48 -30.35
N PRO A 300 4.54 32.69 -31.39
CA PRO A 300 3.78 32.68 -32.63
C PRO A 300 2.43 31.97 -32.46
N THR A 301 1.48 32.48 -33.23
CA THR A 301 0.03 32.33 -33.17
C THR A 301 -0.50 30.94 -33.54
N TYR A 302 -0.16 29.89 -32.78
CA TYR A 302 -0.66 28.52 -33.07
C TYR A 302 -1.32 27.77 -31.88
N ALA A 303 -1.46 28.40 -30.70
CA ALA A 303 -2.03 27.74 -29.52
C ALA A 303 -3.27 28.49 -28.99
N SER A 304 -4.37 28.46 -29.73
CA SER A 304 -5.63 29.16 -29.40
C SER A 304 -6.49 28.47 -28.32
N TRP A 305 -6.04 27.37 -27.71
CA TRP A 305 -6.81 26.59 -26.73
C TRP A 305 -6.31 26.74 -25.28
N ILE A 306 -5.28 27.55 -25.05
CA ILE A 306 -4.73 27.79 -23.71
C ILE A 306 -5.36 29.07 -23.15
N THR A 307 -6.04 28.96 -22.01
CA THR A 307 -6.56 30.13 -21.27
C THR A 307 -5.48 31.20 -21.11
N PRO A 308 -5.77 32.50 -21.30
CA PRO A 308 -4.78 33.57 -21.54
C PRO A 308 -3.69 33.81 -20.47
N TRP A 309 -3.79 33.17 -19.30
CA TRP A 309 -2.97 33.46 -18.12
C TRP A 309 -2.12 32.28 -17.63
N MET A 310 -2.12 31.13 -18.31
CA MET A 310 -1.32 29.96 -17.93
C MET A 310 -0.28 29.63 -18.99
N VAL A 311 1.00 29.68 -18.63
CA VAL A 311 2.13 29.34 -19.52
C VAL A 311 2.84 28.11 -18.96
N ILE A 312 3.12 27.13 -19.84
CA ILE A 312 3.98 25.98 -19.52
C ILE A 312 5.43 26.47 -19.67
N LYS A 313 6.15 26.62 -18.58
CA LYS A 313 7.58 27.02 -18.60
C LYS A 313 8.49 25.80 -18.42
N TYR A 314 9.57 25.78 -19.19
CA TYR A 314 10.76 24.99 -18.88
C TYR A 314 11.60 25.80 -17.86
N PRO A 315 12.38 25.15 -16.98
CA PRO A 315 13.28 25.87 -16.11
C PRO A 315 14.38 26.42 -17.01
N ASP A 316 14.60 27.72 -16.92
CA ASP A 316 15.61 28.42 -17.68
C ASP A 316 16.94 27.68 -17.48
N THR A 317 17.48 27.13 -18.57
CA THR A 317 18.90 26.84 -18.64
C THR A 317 19.58 28.18 -18.45
N LEU A 318 20.19 28.37 -17.28
CA LEU A 318 21.17 29.41 -17.03
C LEU A 318 22.23 29.30 -18.13
N ASN A 319 22.05 30.08 -19.20
CA ASN A 319 23.12 30.43 -20.11
C ASN A 319 24.06 31.31 -19.28
N ILE A 320 25.07 30.67 -18.70
CA ILE A 320 26.25 31.35 -18.21
C ILE A 320 27.01 31.74 -19.49
N SER A 321 26.75 32.95 -19.97
CA SER A 321 27.69 33.70 -20.81
C SER A 321 28.66 34.43 -19.91
#